data_AF-A0A5M4ADB5-F1
#
_entry.id   AF-A0A5M4ADB5-F1
#
_cell.length_a   1.000
_cell.length_b   1.000
_cell.length_c   1.000
_cell.angle_alpha   90.00
_cell.angle_beta   90.00
_cell.angle_gamma   90.00
#
_symmetry.space_group_name_H-M   'P 1'
#
loop_
_entity.id
_entity.type
_entity.pdbx_description
1 polymer ?
#
loop_
_entity_poly.entity_id
_entity_poly.type
_entity_poly.pdbx_seq_one_letter_code
_entity_poly.pdbx_strand_id
1 'polypeptide(L)'
;MKKILSFILLFAALFSFNRCENNIKGTNDLNYVTFEATAIDMGVDLNGTTTGDVKVYTTQKTGSDRTFNINVITDETSADPEAYDVPASVTVPANSNVGTLTIGISDVNIGENGETLVLDFQPQEGLFRGKSTTITITQICPYNEVILNMNFDSYPEESYWDLTDADGNVVASVPAGTYDGMEAARKKFCLTDGTYTFTMRDAYGDGITAPGGYSLSYNGTVIASGDEFGTEDATTFTVP
;
A
#
# COMPACT_ATOMS: atom_id res chain seq x y z
N MET A 1 -23.91 21.53 63.99
CA MET A 1 -23.65 20.16 63.51
C MET A 1 -24.38 19.80 62.20
N LYS A 2 -25.62 20.25 61.95
CA LYS A 2 -26.35 19.96 60.68
C LYS A 2 -25.67 20.46 59.39
N LYS A 3 -24.97 21.61 59.44
CA LYS A 3 -24.25 22.18 58.26
C LYS A 3 -22.98 21.40 57.87
N ILE A 4 -22.34 20.72 58.82
CA ILE A 4 -21.15 19.88 58.57
C ILE A 4 -21.58 18.53 57.98
N LEU A 5 -22.71 17.98 58.45
CA LEU A 5 -23.29 16.75 57.91
C LEU A 5 -23.70 16.90 56.42
N SER A 6 -24.24 18.08 56.06
CA SER A 6 -24.64 18.38 54.69
C SER A 6 -23.45 18.53 53.73
N PHE A 7 -22.30 18.99 54.22
CA PHE A 7 -21.07 19.12 53.42
C PHE A 7 -20.40 17.75 53.18
N ILE A 8 -20.47 16.85 54.15
CA ILE A 8 -19.95 15.47 54.03
C ILE A 8 -20.79 14.64 53.04
N LEU A 9 -22.12 14.80 53.04
CA LEU A 9 -23.02 14.16 52.08
C LEU A 9 -22.80 14.65 50.64
N LEU A 10 -22.48 15.93 50.45
CA LEU A 10 -22.18 16.49 49.13
C LEU A 10 -20.82 15.99 48.60
N PHE A 11 -19.81 15.87 49.47
CA PHE A 11 -18.49 15.38 49.09
C PHE A 11 -18.48 13.85 48.81
N ALA A 12 -19.29 13.08 49.54
CA ALA A 12 -19.48 11.65 49.27
C ALA A 12 -20.20 11.39 47.94
N ALA A 13 -21.17 12.24 47.57
CA ALA A 13 -21.84 12.17 46.28
C ALA A 13 -20.91 12.52 45.10
N LEU A 14 -19.96 13.44 45.27
CA LEU A 14 -18.96 13.79 44.25
C LEU A 14 -17.91 12.68 44.00
N PHE A 15 -17.65 11.81 44.99
CA PHE A 15 -16.76 10.65 44.83
C PHE A 15 -17.45 9.42 44.22
N SER A 16 -18.79 9.34 44.25
CA SER A 16 -19.54 8.22 43.68
C SER A 16 -19.80 8.30 42.18
N PHE A 17 -19.49 9.43 41.52
CA PHE A 17 -19.76 9.62 40.08
C PHE A 17 -18.51 9.55 39.17
N ASN A 18 -17.35 9.11 39.65
CA ASN A 18 -16.12 9.02 38.84
C ASN A 18 -15.55 7.61 38.67
N ARG A 19 -16.38 6.56 38.83
CA ARG A 19 -16.00 5.20 38.40
C ARG A 19 -17.10 4.58 37.53
N CYS A 20 -17.20 5.06 36.30
CA CYS A 20 -17.66 4.20 35.22
C CYS A 20 -16.50 3.25 34.89
N GLU A 21 -16.44 2.08 35.52
CA GLU A 21 -15.80 0.96 34.83
C GLU A 21 -16.74 0.61 33.67
N ASN A 22 -16.35 0.95 32.44
CA ASN A 22 -17.03 0.52 31.21
C ASN A 22 -16.84 -1.00 30.97
N ASN A 23 -16.75 -1.79 32.03
CA ASN A 23 -16.54 -3.22 31.98
C ASN A 23 -17.89 -3.91 31.97
N ILE A 24 -18.34 -4.30 30.78
CA ILE A 24 -19.46 -5.22 30.65
C ILE A 24 -19.02 -6.54 31.28
N LYS A 25 -19.80 -7.01 32.26
CA LYS A 25 -19.48 -8.21 33.03
C LYS A 25 -19.34 -9.42 32.09
N GLY A 26 -18.14 -10.03 32.04
CA GLY A 26 -17.85 -11.24 31.27
C GLY A 26 -17.04 -11.06 29.97
N THR A 27 -16.76 -9.83 29.53
CA THR A 27 -15.97 -9.61 28.29
C THR A 27 -14.45 -9.66 28.52
N ASN A 28 -13.99 -9.34 29.72
CA ASN A 28 -12.55 -9.21 30.02
C ASN A 28 -11.84 -10.57 30.16
N ASP A 29 -12.60 -11.65 30.40
CA ASP A 29 -12.07 -13.02 30.51
C ASP A 29 -12.20 -13.80 29.19
N LEU A 30 -12.79 -13.23 28.15
CA LEU A 30 -12.86 -13.88 26.85
C LEU A 30 -11.46 -13.92 26.26
N ASN A 31 -10.96 -15.07 25.80
CA ASN A 31 -9.67 -15.12 25.10
C ASN A 31 -9.92 -14.72 23.64
N TYR A 32 -9.91 -13.42 23.37
CA TYR A 32 -10.25 -12.86 22.07
C TYR A 32 -9.10 -12.01 21.52
N VAL A 33 -8.84 -12.13 20.22
CA VAL A 33 -7.86 -11.34 19.48
C VAL A 33 -8.47 -10.76 18.20
N THR A 34 -8.15 -9.52 17.86
CA THR A 34 -8.61 -8.86 16.63
C THR A 34 -7.56 -7.89 16.10
N PHE A 35 -7.56 -7.65 14.79
CA PHE A 35 -6.87 -6.52 14.20
C PHE A 35 -7.57 -5.20 14.57
N GLU A 36 -6.86 -4.08 14.43
CA GLU A 36 -7.39 -2.75 14.74
C GLU A 36 -8.54 -2.30 13.86
N ALA A 37 -8.59 -2.77 12.63
CA ALA A 37 -9.63 -2.50 11.67
C ALA A 37 -9.79 -3.67 10.71
N THR A 38 -10.94 -3.75 10.04
CA THR A 38 -11.19 -4.73 8.97
C THR A 38 -10.67 -4.27 7.61
N ALA A 39 -10.32 -2.99 7.49
CA ALA A 39 -9.75 -2.37 6.29
C ALA A 39 -8.64 -1.43 6.72
N ILE A 40 -7.48 -1.55 6.10
CA ILE A 40 -6.28 -0.75 6.37
C ILE A 40 -5.67 -0.36 5.02
N ASP A 41 -5.26 0.89 4.88
CA ASP A 41 -4.54 1.34 3.69
C ASP A 41 -3.05 1.46 4.01
N MET A 42 -2.22 0.88 3.14
CA MET A 42 -0.78 1.04 3.17
C MET A 42 -0.31 1.52 1.80
N GLY A 43 0.68 2.39 1.79
CA GLY A 43 1.25 2.88 0.55
C GLY A 43 2.75 2.69 0.52
N VAL A 44 3.25 2.29 -0.64
CA VAL A 44 4.66 2.06 -0.90
C VAL A 44 5.13 3.00 -1.99
N ASP A 45 6.31 3.58 -1.80
CA ASP A 45 6.91 4.44 -2.82
C ASP A 45 7.18 3.63 -4.10
N LEU A 46 7.02 4.26 -5.25
CA LEU A 46 7.33 3.64 -6.55
C LEU A 46 8.78 3.11 -6.60
N ASN A 47 8.96 1.85 -6.98
CA ASN A 47 10.22 1.08 -6.94
C ASN A 47 10.87 1.00 -5.54
N GLY A 48 10.10 1.26 -4.49
CA GLY A 48 10.57 1.33 -3.11
C GLY A 48 10.06 0.18 -2.25
N THR A 49 10.38 0.29 -0.96
CA THR A 49 9.86 -0.58 0.10
C THR A 49 9.45 0.27 1.29
N THR A 50 8.43 -0.16 2.01
CA THR A 50 7.99 0.48 3.26
C THR A 50 7.67 -0.57 4.32
N THR A 51 7.37 -0.12 5.53
CA THR A 51 6.81 -0.96 6.59
C THR A 51 5.52 -0.35 7.10
N GLY A 52 4.50 -1.19 7.31
CA GLY A 52 3.24 -0.80 7.93
C GLY A 52 3.02 -1.51 9.26
N ASP A 53 2.59 -0.77 10.28
CA ASP A 53 2.23 -1.34 11.58
C ASP A 53 0.72 -1.60 11.62
N VAL A 54 0.35 -2.84 11.92
CA VAL A 54 -1.03 -3.24 12.22
C VAL A 54 -1.13 -3.56 13.72
N LYS A 55 -1.96 -2.81 14.43
CA LYS A 55 -2.20 -3.10 15.85
C LYS A 55 -3.11 -4.30 16.01
N VAL A 56 -2.77 -5.12 16.99
CA VAL A 56 -3.54 -6.30 17.39
C VAL A 56 -4.00 -6.11 18.82
N TYR A 57 -5.31 -6.20 19.03
CA TYR A 57 -5.94 -6.02 20.31
C TYR A 57 -6.41 -7.34 20.89
N THR A 58 -6.29 -7.45 22.20
CA THR A 58 -6.85 -8.55 22.98
C THR A 58 -7.72 -8.01 24.10
N THR A 59 -8.65 -8.82 24.59
CA THR A 59 -9.52 -8.50 25.73
C THR A 59 -8.82 -8.72 27.08
N GLN A 60 -7.91 -9.69 27.16
CA GLN A 60 -7.18 -10.04 28.37
C GLN A 60 -5.82 -9.36 28.45
N LYS A 61 -5.35 -9.10 29.68
CA LYS A 61 -3.94 -8.82 29.99
C LYS A 61 -3.40 -9.98 30.79
N THR A 62 -2.29 -10.57 30.35
CA THR A 62 -1.63 -11.70 31.02
C THR A 62 -0.31 -11.29 31.62
N GLY A 63 0.15 -11.98 32.66
CA GLY A 63 1.46 -11.74 33.27
C GLY A 63 2.66 -12.18 32.41
N SER A 64 2.41 -12.80 31.27
CA SER A 64 3.39 -13.24 30.28
C SER A 64 3.00 -12.77 28.89
N ASP A 65 3.98 -12.70 28.00
CA ASP A 65 3.76 -12.48 26.57
C ASP A 65 2.84 -13.57 26.00
N ARG A 66 2.04 -13.17 25.01
CA ARG A 66 1.19 -14.08 24.24
C ARG A 66 1.50 -13.91 22.76
N THR A 67 1.54 -15.02 22.04
CA THR A 67 1.80 -15.04 20.61
C THR A 67 0.57 -15.57 19.88
N PHE A 68 0.22 -14.90 18.78
CA PHE A 68 -0.89 -15.27 17.92
C PHE A 68 -0.37 -15.48 16.50
N ASN A 69 -0.61 -16.65 15.92
CA ASN A 69 -0.15 -16.96 14.57
C ASN A 69 -1.02 -16.24 13.53
N ILE A 70 -0.36 -15.67 12.52
CA ILE A 70 -0.97 -14.96 11.40
C ILE A 70 -1.02 -15.90 10.20
N ASN A 71 -2.09 -15.80 9.42
CA ASN A 71 -2.28 -16.50 8.16
C ASN A 71 -2.62 -15.49 7.06
N VAL A 72 -1.89 -15.54 5.95
CA VAL A 72 -2.29 -14.86 4.72
C VAL A 72 -3.36 -15.71 4.04
N ILE A 73 -4.54 -15.14 3.76
CA ILE A 73 -5.59 -15.83 3.01
C ILE A 73 -5.27 -15.63 1.52
N THR A 74 -4.52 -16.58 0.96
CA THR A 74 -4.02 -16.50 -0.43
C THR A 74 -5.15 -16.42 -1.46
N ASP A 75 -6.27 -17.09 -1.21
CA ASP A 75 -7.41 -17.11 -2.15
C ASP A 75 -8.17 -15.77 -2.20
N GLU A 76 -7.97 -14.90 -1.22
CA GLU A 76 -8.56 -13.55 -1.14
C GLU A 76 -7.51 -12.44 -1.35
N THR A 77 -6.23 -12.81 -1.48
CA THR A 77 -5.11 -11.89 -1.68
C THR A 77 -4.81 -11.77 -3.17
N SER A 78 -4.81 -10.55 -3.68
CA SER A 78 -4.41 -10.25 -5.06
C SER A 78 -2.95 -9.82 -5.16
N ALA A 79 -2.38 -9.31 -4.07
CA ALA A 79 -0.99 -8.88 -4.02
C ALA A 79 -0.02 -10.04 -4.30
N ASP A 80 1.00 -9.76 -5.12
CA ASP A 80 2.09 -10.69 -5.38
C ASP A 80 2.79 -11.11 -4.08
N PRO A 81 3.12 -12.40 -3.86
CA PRO A 81 3.89 -12.84 -2.71
C PRO A 81 5.24 -12.10 -2.50
N GLU A 82 5.83 -11.55 -3.55
CA GLU A 82 7.05 -10.73 -3.47
C GLU A 82 6.77 -9.28 -3.03
N ALA A 83 5.51 -8.84 -3.03
CA ALA A 83 5.08 -7.50 -2.64
C ALA A 83 4.93 -7.32 -1.12
N TYR A 84 5.01 -8.40 -0.32
CA TYR A 84 4.84 -8.33 1.13
C TYR A 84 5.74 -9.29 1.91
N ASP A 85 6.09 -8.88 3.13
CA ASP A 85 6.73 -9.70 4.15
C ASP A 85 5.89 -9.64 5.43
N VAL A 86 5.12 -10.71 5.68
CA VAL A 86 4.21 -10.81 6.82
C VAL A 86 4.81 -11.79 7.85
N PRO A 87 5.12 -11.33 9.07
CA PRO A 87 5.56 -12.22 10.15
C PRO A 87 4.53 -13.33 10.42
N ALA A 88 4.99 -14.56 10.61
CA ALA A 88 4.12 -15.72 10.90
C ALA A 88 3.33 -15.61 12.22
N SER A 89 3.70 -14.67 13.10
CA SER A 89 3.00 -14.42 14.34
C SER A 89 3.21 -13.00 14.86
N VAL A 90 2.31 -12.55 15.73
CA VAL A 90 2.42 -11.30 16.48
C VAL A 90 2.48 -11.59 17.98
N THR A 91 3.28 -10.82 18.71
CA THR A 91 3.37 -10.89 20.17
C THR A 91 2.63 -9.73 20.81
N VAL A 92 1.75 -10.05 21.77
CA VAL A 92 1.17 -9.10 22.72
C VAL A 92 1.96 -9.21 24.02
N PRO A 93 2.69 -8.17 24.43
CA PRO A 93 3.54 -8.22 25.61
C PRO A 93 2.77 -8.44 26.92
N ALA A 94 3.46 -8.97 27.93
CA ALA A 94 2.95 -9.09 29.29
C ALA A 94 2.39 -7.75 29.80
N ASN A 95 1.27 -7.83 30.50
CA ASN A 95 0.52 -6.70 31.06
C ASN A 95 -0.01 -5.70 30.02
N SER A 96 0.12 -6.01 28.72
CA SER A 96 -0.48 -5.28 27.61
C SER A 96 -1.67 -6.05 27.03
N ASN A 97 -2.57 -5.30 26.42
CA ASN A 97 -3.64 -5.81 25.58
C ASN A 97 -3.44 -5.46 24.10
N VAL A 98 -2.29 -4.86 23.77
CA VAL A 98 -1.92 -4.40 22.43
C VAL A 98 -0.60 -5.03 22.03
N GLY A 99 -0.56 -5.63 20.86
CA GLY A 99 0.65 -6.01 20.14
C GLY A 99 0.72 -5.25 18.81
N THR A 100 1.90 -5.22 18.20
CA THR A 100 2.13 -4.58 16.91
C THR A 100 2.67 -5.63 15.95
N LEU A 101 1.98 -5.82 14.82
CA LEU A 101 2.44 -6.61 13.69
C LEU A 101 3.02 -5.64 12.66
N THR A 102 4.34 -5.63 12.50
CA THR A 102 5.01 -4.84 11.46
C THR A 102 5.11 -5.68 10.20
N ILE A 103 4.57 -5.18 9.10
CA ILE A 103 4.51 -5.83 7.79
C ILE A 103 5.44 -5.07 6.85
N GLY A 104 6.32 -5.79 6.13
CA GLY A 104 7.09 -5.23 5.04
C GLY A 104 6.25 -5.19 3.76
N ILE A 105 6.36 -4.10 2.99
CA ILE A 105 5.67 -3.93 1.72
C ILE A 105 6.70 -3.49 0.68
N SER A 106 6.67 -4.10 -0.50
CA SER A 106 7.55 -3.80 -1.62
C SER A 106 6.71 -3.44 -2.84
N ASP A 107 7.18 -2.48 -3.64
CA ASP A 107 6.55 -2.17 -4.92
C ASP A 107 6.88 -3.24 -5.97
N VAL A 108 6.17 -4.37 -5.90
CA VAL A 108 6.28 -5.47 -6.86
C VAL A 108 4.89 -5.79 -7.39
N ASN A 109 4.71 -5.66 -8.71
CA ASN A 109 3.46 -5.97 -9.41
C ASN A 109 2.20 -5.32 -8.81
N ILE A 110 2.33 -4.13 -8.22
CA ILE A 110 1.18 -3.41 -7.66
C ILE A 110 0.44 -2.66 -8.76
N GLY A 111 -0.80 -3.06 -9.02
CA GLY A 111 -1.65 -2.39 -9.99
C GLY A 111 -2.03 -0.95 -9.60
N GLU A 112 -2.54 -0.19 -10.57
CA GLU A 112 -2.91 1.23 -10.38
C GLU A 112 -4.06 1.43 -9.39
N ASN A 113 -4.95 0.44 -9.30
CA ASN A 113 -6.06 0.43 -8.35
C ASN A 113 -5.63 -0.10 -6.96
N GLY A 114 -4.34 -0.41 -6.80
CA GLY A 114 -3.80 -1.12 -5.66
C GLY A 114 -4.08 -2.62 -5.70
N GLU A 115 -3.43 -3.33 -4.79
CA GLU A 115 -3.61 -4.76 -4.56
C GLU A 115 -4.08 -5.01 -3.12
N THR A 116 -4.73 -6.14 -2.87
CA THR A 116 -5.23 -6.49 -1.54
C THR A 116 -4.43 -7.64 -0.93
N LEU A 117 -4.03 -7.46 0.33
CA LEU A 117 -3.45 -8.48 1.20
C LEU A 117 -4.44 -8.78 2.33
N VAL A 118 -4.89 -10.03 2.45
CA VAL A 118 -5.89 -10.42 3.45
C VAL A 118 -5.26 -11.27 4.54
N LEU A 119 -5.37 -10.83 5.79
CA LEU A 119 -4.82 -11.50 6.95
C LEU A 119 -5.92 -11.99 7.90
N ASP A 120 -5.73 -13.18 8.44
CA ASP A 120 -6.52 -13.73 9.55
C ASP A 120 -5.60 -14.36 10.61
N PHE A 121 -6.13 -14.54 11.82
CA PHE A 121 -5.46 -15.31 12.85
C PHE A 121 -5.69 -16.81 12.63
N GLN A 122 -4.67 -17.65 12.84
CA GLN A 122 -4.86 -19.10 12.76
C GLN A 122 -5.80 -19.62 13.87
N PRO A 123 -6.50 -20.75 13.65
CA PRO A 123 -7.35 -21.35 14.68
C PRO A 123 -6.51 -21.89 15.84
N GLN A 124 -6.95 -21.60 17.06
CA GLN A 124 -6.39 -22.15 18.28
C GLN A 124 -7.54 -22.51 19.24
N GLU A 125 -7.43 -23.65 19.91
CA GLU A 125 -8.42 -24.09 20.88
C GLU A 125 -8.62 -23.03 21.98
N GLY A 126 -9.88 -22.68 22.23
CA GLY A 126 -10.23 -21.67 23.24
C GLY A 126 -9.85 -20.23 22.87
N LEU A 127 -9.39 -19.96 21.64
CA LEU A 127 -9.18 -18.61 21.11
C LEU A 127 -10.36 -18.19 20.23
N PHE A 128 -11.04 -17.12 20.62
CA PHE A 128 -11.98 -16.41 19.77
C PHE A 128 -11.22 -15.36 18.95
N ARG A 129 -11.65 -15.13 17.71
CA ARG A 129 -10.96 -14.24 16.78
C ARG A 129 -11.94 -13.24 16.20
N GLY A 130 -11.43 -12.05 15.91
CA GLY A 130 -12.11 -11.06 15.10
C GLY A 130 -12.27 -11.50 13.66
N LYS A 131 -12.80 -10.59 12.85
CA LYS A 131 -12.82 -10.77 11.40
C LYS A 131 -11.39 -10.65 10.85
N SER A 132 -11.18 -11.19 9.66
CA SER A 132 -9.99 -10.88 8.86
C SER A 132 -9.87 -9.37 8.64
N THR A 133 -8.65 -8.94 8.35
CA THR A 133 -8.36 -7.58 7.90
C THR A 133 -7.89 -7.62 6.46
N THR A 134 -8.38 -6.67 5.66
CA THR A 134 -7.92 -6.44 4.30
C THR A 134 -7.02 -5.22 4.30
N ILE A 135 -5.78 -5.41 3.88
CA ILE A 135 -4.81 -4.34 3.67
C ILE A 135 -4.81 -4.01 2.18
N THR A 136 -5.21 -2.80 1.84
CA THR A 136 -5.09 -2.28 0.48
C THR A 136 -3.72 -1.62 0.33
N ILE A 137 -2.92 -2.14 -0.59
CA ILE A 137 -1.58 -1.67 -0.89
C ILE A 137 -1.63 -0.81 -2.15
N THR A 138 -1.14 0.43 -2.07
CA THR A 138 -1.13 1.36 -3.20
C THR A 138 0.25 1.93 -3.47
N GLN A 139 0.57 2.19 -4.74
CA GLN A 139 1.78 2.94 -5.10
C GLN A 139 1.58 4.42 -4.80
N ILE A 140 2.47 4.99 -3.99
CA ILE A 140 2.54 6.42 -3.71
C ILE A 140 3.66 7.04 -4.54
N CYS A 141 3.41 8.23 -5.08
CA CYS A 141 4.47 9.10 -5.59
C CYS A 141 4.56 10.36 -4.73
N PRO A 142 5.57 10.49 -3.86
CA PRO A 142 5.75 11.69 -3.04
C PRO A 142 6.35 12.89 -3.82
N TYR A 143 6.77 12.69 -5.07
CA TYR A 143 7.41 13.70 -5.92
C TYR A 143 6.54 14.04 -7.15
N ASN A 144 7.17 14.37 -8.28
CA ASN A 144 6.50 14.72 -9.52
C ASN A 144 6.01 13.46 -10.26
N GLU A 145 4.69 13.26 -10.29
CA GLU A 145 4.08 12.15 -11.02
C GLU A 145 4.01 12.45 -12.52
N VAL A 146 4.67 11.60 -13.32
CA VAL A 146 4.60 11.60 -14.78
C VAL A 146 4.02 10.29 -15.26
N ILE A 147 3.08 10.34 -16.19
CA ILE A 147 2.33 9.18 -16.69
C ILE A 147 2.57 9.03 -18.18
N LEU A 148 3.10 7.87 -18.58
CA LEU A 148 3.14 7.39 -19.95
C LEU A 148 1.93 6.49 -20.20
N ASN A 149 1.13 6.81 -21.22
CA ASN A 149 0.11 5.92 -21.78
C ASN A 149 0.52 5.53 -23.19
N MET A 150 0.35 4.26 -23.52
CA MET A 150 0.63 3.71 -24.85
C MET A 150 -0.56 2.86 -25.27
N ASN A 151 -1.06 3.08 -26.47
CA ASN A 151 -1.89 2.13 -27.18
C ASN A 151 -1.02 1.57 -28.29
N PHE A 152 -0.81 0.27 -28.30
CA PHE A 152 0.04 -0.34 -29.30
C PHE A 152 -0.73 -0.57 -30.61
N ASP A 153 0.01 -0.77 -31.68
CA ASP A 153 -0.54 -1.22 -32.95
C ASP A 153 -0.51 -2.75 -33.04
N SER A 154 -0.35 -3.31 -34.24
CA SER A 154 -0.35 -4.77 -34.42
C SER A 154 0.93 -5.45 -33.94
N TYR A 155 1.97 -4.69 -33.58
CA TYR A 155 3.30 -5.21 -33.22
C TYR A 155 3.82 -4.60 -31.91
N PRO A 156 3.10 -4.77 -30.79
CA PRO A 156 3.46 -4.17 -29.50
C PRO A 156 4.87 -4.58 -29.01
N GLU A 157 5.35 -5.77 -29.39
CA GLU A 157 6.68 -6.28 -29.05
C GLU A 157 7.82 -5.42 -29.60
N GLU A 158 7.56 -4.59 -30.61
CA GLU A 158 8.56 -3.73 -31.25
C GLU A 158 8.78 -2.44 -30.47
N SER A 159 7.84 -2.07 -29.60
CA SER A 159 7.89 -0.84 -28.79
C SER A 159 8.77 -1.00 -27.56
N TYR A 160 9.70 -0.05 -27.37
CA TYR A 160 10.57 0.03 -26.20
C TYR A 160 10.97 1.47 -25.92
N TRP A 161 11.38 1.77 -24.69
CA TRP A 161 11.68 3.14 -24.32
C TRP A 161 12.66 3.22 -23.15
N ASP A 162 13.27 4.40 -23.03
CA ASP A 162 13.99 4.80 -21.83
C ASP A 162 13.65 6.23 -21.42
N LEU A 163 13.87 6.51 -20.14
CA LEU A 163 13.79 7.81 -19.54
C LEU A 163 15.15 8.09 -18.91
N THR A 164 15.81 9.16 -19.34
CA THR A 164 17.11 9.59 -18.82
C THR A 164 17.01 10.91 -18.07
N ASP A 165 17.88 11.10 -17.08
CA ASP A 165 18.07 12.40 -16.43
C ASP A 165 18.97 13.33 -17.27
N ALA A 166 19.19 14.55 -16.79
CA ALA A 166 20.01 15.56 -17.46
C ALA A 166 21.49 15.16 -17.63
N ASP A 167 21.98 14.24 -16.80
CA ASP A 167 23.35 13.72 -16.86
C ASP A 167 23.46 12.50 -17.81
N GLY A 168 22.33 12.05 -18.37
CA GLY A 168 22.24 10.89 -19.26
C GLY A 168 22.16 9.55 -18.54
N ASN A 169 21.91 9.54 -17.22
CA ASN A 169 21.68 8.29 -16.50
C ASN A 169 20.26 7.77 -16.79
N VAL A 170 20.13 6.46 -17.01
CA VAL A 170 18.81 5.83 -17.20
C VAL A 170 18.09 5.75 -15.86
N VAL A 171 16.95 6.43 -15.77
CA VAL A 171 16.05 6.46 -14.60
C VAL A 171 15.06 5.31 -14.67
N ALA A 172 14.54 5.02 -15.86
CA ALA A 172 13.65 3.91 -16.12
C ALA A 172 13.79 3.48 -17.58
N SER A 173 13.57 2.21 -17.86
CA SER A 173 13.56 1.69 -19.24
C SER A 173 12.76 0.41 -19.33
N VAL A 174 12.23 0.14 -20.52
CA VAL A 174 11.64 -1.14 -20.87
C VAL A 174 12.29 -1.64 -22.17
N PRO A 175 12.82 -2.88 -22.21
CA PRO A 175 13.42 -3.43 -23.42
C PRO A 175 12.34 -3.88 -24.43
N ALA A 176 12.73 -3.99 -25.70
CA ALA A 176 11.89 -4.57 -26.75
C ALA A 176 11.47 -6.01 -26.40
N GLY A 177 10.31 -6.41 -26.88
CA GLY A 177 9.67 -7.70 -26.57
C GLY A 177 8.85 -7.72 -25.29
N THR A 178 8.94 -6.69 -24.43
CA THR A 178 8.23 -6.68 -23.14
C THR A 178 6.71 -6.63 -23.31
N TYR A 179 6.23 -5.97 -24.36
CA TYR A 179 4.80 -5.74 -24.58
C TYR A 179 4.14 -6.75 -25.52
N ASP A 180 4.80 -7.87 -25.83
CA ASP A 180 4.25 -8.92 -26.70
C ASP A 180 2.81 -9.31 -26.29
N GLY A 181 1.90 -9.25 -27.27
CA GLY A 181 0.48 -9.55 -27.08
C GLY A 181 -0.33 -8.54 -26.27
N MET A 182 0.22 -7.38 -25.91
CA MET A 182 -0.52 -6.33 -25.19
C MET A 182 -1.19 -5.33 -26.14
N GLU A 183 -2.42 -4.92 -25.83
CA GLU A 183 -3.12 -3.86 -26.60
C GLU A 183 -2.69 -2.45 -26.17
N ALA A 184 -2.39 -2.29 -24.87
CA ALA A 184 -2.02 -1.00 -24.29
C ALA A 184 -1.16 -1.22 -23.05
N ALA A 185 -0.39 -0.19 -22.70
CA ALA A 185 0.36 -0.15 -21.46
C ALA A 185 0.34 1.25 -20.86
N ARG A 186 0.40 1.30 -19.53
CA ARG A 186 0.53 2.54 -18.77
C ARG A 186 1.69 2.41 -17.79
N LYS A 187 2.48 3.48 -17.65
CA LYS A 187 3.61 3.54 -16.74
C LYS A 187 3.59 4.84 -15.97
N LYS A 188 3.76 4.73 -14.66
CA LYS A 188 3.89 5.84 -13.73
C LYS A 188 5.36 6.03 -13.42
N PHE A 189 5.83 7.27 -13.43
CA PHE A 189 7.13 7.68 -12.96
C PHE A 189 6.95 8.60 -11.77
N CYS A 190 7.81 8.45 -10.77
CA CYS A 190 7.89 9.37 -9.64
C CYS A 190 9.24 10.07 -9.67
N LEU A 191 9.27 11.28 -10.23
CA LEU A 191 10.50 11.98 -10.56
C LEU A 191 10.78 13.09 -9.55
N THR A 192 12.04 13.23 -9.16
CA THR A 192 12.50 14.42 -8.43
C THR A 192 12.53 15.64 -9.35
N ASP A 193 12.65 16.84 -8.77
CA ASP A 193 12.82 18.08 -9.53
C ASP A 193 14.03 17.94 -10.47
N GLY A 194 13.85 18.25 -11.75
CA GLY A 194 14.89 18.03 -12.74
C GLY A 194 14.41 18.04 -14.18
N THR A 195 15.37 17.92 -15.08
CA THR A 195 15.16 17.79 -16.52
C THR A 195 15.39 16.34 -16.93
N TYR A 196 14.47 15.81 -17.74
CA TYR A 196 14.48 14.43 -18.20
C TYR A 196 14.25 14.36 -19.70
N THR A 197 14.76 13.31 -20.33
CA THR A 197 14.46 12.99 -21.73
C THR A 197 13.80 11.64 -21.80
N PHE A 198 12.56 11.62 -22.29
CA PHE A 198 11.86 10.39 -22.64
C PHE A 198 12.15 10.06 -24.10
N THR A 199 12.52 8.82 -24.39
CA THR A 199 12.73 8.35 -25.76
C THR A 199 11.93 7.09 -26.01
N MET A 200 10.91 7.20 -26.85
CA MET A 200 10.14 6.09 -27.39
C MET A 200 10.83 5.56 -28.64
N ARG A 201 10.88 4.25 -28.81
CA ARG A 201 11.50 3.59 -29.96
C ARG A 201 10.68 2.43 -30.46
N ASP A 202 10.88 2.16 -31.74
CA ASP A 202 10.29 1.04 -32.45
C ASP A 202 11.39 0.26 -33.18
N ALA A 203 11.33 -1.08 -33.07
CA ALA A 203 12.39 -1.96 -33.55
C ALA A 203 12.37 -2.14 -35.08
N TYR A 204 11.18 -2.07 -35.71
CA TYR A 204 11.01 -2.20 -37.15
C TYR A 204 11.25 -0.86 -37.86
N GLY A 205 10.93 0.23 -37.19
CA GLY A 205 11.25 1.59 -37.58
C GLY A 205 10.14 2.32 -38.33
N ASP A 206 8.89 1.91 -38.17
CA ASP A 206 7.70 2.64 -38.63
C ASP A 206 6.97 3.37 -37.49
N GLY A 207 7.32 3.08 -36.23
CA GLY A 207 6.77 3.73 -35.05
C GLY A 207 5.54 2.98 -34.54
N ILE A 208 4.71 3.64 -33.74
CA ILE A 208 3.43 3.06 -33.28
C ILE A 208 2.32 3.58 -34.18
N THR A 209 1.98 2.81 -35.21
CA THR A 209 1.09 3.26 -36.29
C THR A 209 -0.38 3.30 -35.87
N ALA A 210 -1.20 4.13 -36.51
CA ALA A 210 -2.62 4.27 -36.14
C ALA A 210 -3.38 2.92 -36.24
N PRO A 211 -4.19 2.55 -35.23
CA PRO A 211 -4.78 3.41 -34.19
C PRO A 211 -3.92 3.58 -32.92
N GLY A 212 -2.69 3.10 -32.92
CA GLY A 212 -1.76 3.21 -31.80
C GLY A 212 -1.16 4.61 -31.64
N GLY A 213 -0.34 4.74 -30.60
CA GLY A 213 0.38 5.95 -30.25
C GLY A 213 0.66 6.02 -28.75
N TYR A 214 1.48 6.98 -28.34
CA TYR A 214 1.80 7.22 -26.94
C TYR A 214 1.52 8.67 -26.52
N SER A 215 1.35 8.87 -25.22
CA SER A 215 1.30 10.19 -24.61
C SER A 215 2.01 10.18 -23.26
N LEU A 216 2.80 11.21 -23.01
CA LEU A 216 3.43 11.49 -21.73
C LEU A 216 2.72 12.69 -21.11
N SER A 217 2.34 12.58 -19.84
CA SER A 217 1.62 13.63 -19.13
C SER A 217 2.20 13.91 -17.76
N TYR A 218 2.21 15.19 -17.37
CA TYR A 218 2.62 15.67 -16.06
C TYR A 218 1.50 16.55 -15.50
N ASN A 219 1.08 16.30 -14.25
CA ASN A 219 -0.07 16.98 -13.62
C ASN A 219 -1.34 17.00 -14.52
N GLY A 220 -1.62 15.88 -15.19
CA GLY A 220 -2.76 15.74 -16.09
C GLY A 220 -2.66 16.51 -17.42
N THR A 221 -1.55 17.22 -17.66
CA THR A 221 -1.29 17.91 -18.93
C THR A 221 -0.39 17.06 -19.80
N VAL A 222 -0.77 16.81 -21.05
CA VAL A 222 0.08 16.11 -22.02
C VAL A 222 1.28 17.00 -22.38
N ILE A 223 2.48 16.48 -22.15
CA ILE A 223 3.76 17.14 -22.42
C ILE A 223 4.50 16.56 -23.62
N ALA A 224 4.17 15.33 -24.04
CA ALA A 224 4.65 14.71 -25.27
C ALA A 224 3.61 13.72 -25.81
N SER A 225 3.60 13.49 -27.12
CA SER A 225 2.79 12.43 -27.77
C SER A 225 3.33 12.16 -29.16
N GLY A 226 3.25 10.90 -29.60
CA GLY A 226 3.69 10.51 -30.94
C GLY A 226 3.13 9.15 -31.36
N ASP A 227 3.24 8.87 -32.65
CA ASP A 227 2.74 7.66 -33.33
C ASP A 227 3.73 7.19 -34.41
N GLU A 228 3.67 7.69 -35.64
CA GLU A 228 4.48 7.31 -36.81
C GLU A 228 5.88 7.96 -36.80
N PHE A 229 6.59 7.86 -35.69
CA PHE A 229 7.91 8.49 -35.51
C PHE A 229 9.06 7.75 -36.22
N GLY A 230 8.77 6.64 -36.90
CA GLY A 230 9.78 5.78 -37.47
C GLY A 230 10.53 5.03 -36.36
N THR A 231 11.86 5.17 -36.30
CA THR A 231 12.68 4.42 -35.33
C THR A 231 12.63 4.95 -33.89
N GLU A 232 12.56 6.28 -33.71
CA GLU A 232 12.53 6.87 -32.37
C GLU A 232 11.89 8.27 -32.35
N ASP A 233 11.29 8.60 -31.21
CA ASP A 233 10.84 9.94 -30.84
C ASP A 233 11.36 10.31 -29.46
N ALA A 234 11.94 11.49 -29.33
CA ALA A 234 12.57 11.94 -28.10
C ALA A 234 12.04 13.31 -27.66
N THR A 235 11.56 13.40 -26.42
CA THR A 235 11.10 14.66 -25.83
C THR A 235 11.80 14.93 -24.50
N THR A 236 12.43 16.09 -24.41
CA THR A 236 12.98 16.62 -23.17
C THR A 236 11.94 17.48 -22.46
N PHE A 237 11.74 17.24 -21.16
CA PHE A 237 10.82 17.99 -20.31
C PHE A 237 11.45 18.27 -18.94
N THR A 238 10.85 19.19 -18.18
CA THR A 238 11.32 19.54 -16.84
C THR A 238 10.16 19.50 -15.87
N VAL A 239 10.39 18.89 -14.70
CA VAL A 239 9.46 18.90 -13.58
C VAL A 239 10.07 19.74 -12.45
N PRO A 240 9.30 20.68 -11.86
CA PRO A 240 9.77 21.65 -10.87
C PRO A 240 9.84 21.09 -9.45
#